data_AF-A0A1I1SGW5-F1
#
_entry.id   AF-A0A1I1SGW5-F1
#
_cell.length_a   1.000
_cell.length_b   1.000
_cell.length_c   1.000
_cell.angle_alpha   90.00
_cell.angle_beta   90.00
_cell.angle_gamma   90.00
#
_symmetry.space_group_name_H-M   'P 1'
#
loop_
_entity.id
_entity.type
_entity.pdbx_description
1 polymer ?
#
loop_
_entity_poly.entity_id
_entity_poly.type
_entity_poly.pdbx_seq_one_letter_code
_entity_poly.pdbx_strand_id
1 'polypeptide(L)'
;MNKFILLVSCLGVLQSFVLQNEVLPVSWDTLQDVPFREAFVKEIGGYMLFPNFTPALKKLDGKIVRIEGYVVPFDKTGAKIALSANSYAACFFCGKAGPASVMTINLKVPNTKYRTDQYRSFKGKLRLNEKDVNEFYYILEGAEQVKQ
;
A
#
# COMPACT_ATOMS: atom_id res chain seq x y z
N MET A 1 0.91 -28.18 68.13
CA MET A 1 -0.34 -27.78 67.46
C MET A 1 -0.01 -26.76 66.39
N ASN A 2 -0.37 -27.10 65.16
CA ASN A 2 0.12 -26.53 63.91
C ASN A 2 -0.78 -25.36 63.45
N LYS A 3 -0.23 -24.17 63.16
CA LYS A 3 -0.90 -23.13 62.35
C LYS A 3 0.13 -22.29 61.59
N PHE A 4 0.58 -22.77 60.45
CA PHE A 4 1.22 -21.93 59.43
C PHE A 4 0.17 -21.60 58.36
N ILE A 5 -0.24 -20.33 58.32
CA ILE A 5 -1.12 -19.78 57.29
C ILE A 5 -0.22 -19.40 56.10
N LEU A 6 -0.36 -20.13 54.99
CA LEU A 6 0.25 -19.78 53.71
C LEU A 6 -0.72 -18.86 52.95
N LEU A 7 -0.44 -17.56 52.99
CA LEU A 7 -1.01 -16.55 52.09
C LEU A 7 -0.34 -16.71 50.72
N VAL A 8 -1.01 -17.39 49.79
CA VAL A 8 -0.61 -17.44 48.38
C VAL A 8 -1.09 -16.14 47.71
N SER A 9 -0.18 -15.20 47.49
CA SER A 9 -0.45 -14.01 46.69
C SER A 9 -0.58 -14.40 45.22
N CYS A 10 -1.80 -14.38 44.71
CA CYS A 10 -2.08 -14.52 43.29
C CYS A 10 -1.72 -13.19 42.59
N LEU A 11 -0.45 -13.02 42.19
CA LEU A 11 -0.04 -11.98 41.26
C LEU A 11 -0.56 -12.33 39.87
N GLY A 12 -1.76 -11.86 39.54
CA GLY A 12 -2.31 -11.90 38.19
C GLY A 12 -1.46 -11.03 37.27
N VAL A 13 -0.65 -11.66 36.42
CA VAL A 13 0.06 -10.98 35.33
C VAL A 13 -0.96 -10.64 34.25
N LEU A 14 -1.49 -9.41 34.28
CA LEU A 14 -2.22 -8.84 33.15
C LEU A 14 -1.23 -8.63 32.01
N GLN A 15 -1.11 -9.60 31.11
CA GLN A 15 -0.37 -9.43 29.88
C GLN A 15 -1.15 -8.49 28.97
N SER A 16 -0.76 -7.22 28.94
CA SER A 16 -1.20 -6.27 27.94
C SER A 16 -0.74 -6.76 26.57
N PHE A 17 -1.66 -7.27 25.75
CA PHE A 17 -1.40 -7.53 24.34
C PHE A 17 -1.10 -6.19 23.66
N VAL A 18 0.19 -5.91 23.45
CA VAL A 18 0.60 -4.83 22.56
C VAL A 18 0.24 -5.28 21.14
N LEU A 19 -0.76 -4.64 20.53
CA LEU A 19 -1.03 -4.81 19.10
C LEU A 19 0.18 -4.29 18.33
N GLN A 20 1.09 -5.19 18.02
CA GLN A 20 2.20 -4.87 17.14
C GLN A 20 1.59 -4.72 15.74
N ASN A 21 1.61 -3.51 15.20
CA ASN A 21 1.17 -3.24 13.83
C ASN A 21 2.13 -3.97 12.87
N GLU A 22 1.78 -5.21 12.54
CA GLU A 22 2.51 -6.04 11.59
C GLU A 22 2.57 -5.33 10.24
N VAL A 23 3.77 -5.19 9.69
CA VAL A 23 3.99 -4.65 8.35
C VAL A 23 3.92 -5.82 7.38
N LEU A 24 2.86 -5.88 6.59
CA LEU A 24 2.62 -7.00 5.67
C LEU A 24 3.43 -6.78 4.37
N PRO A 25 4.30 -7.72 3.96
CA PRO A 25 4.92 -7.65 2.65
C PRO A 25 3.86 -7.89 1.56
N VAL A 26 3.87 -7.07 0.52
CA VAL A 26 2.97 -7.18 -0.63
C VAL A 26 3.80 -7.17 -1.92
N SER A 27 3.50 -8.08 -2.83
CA SER A 27 4.11 -8.17 -4.16
C SER A 27 3.21 -7.59 -5.24
N TRP A 28 3.81 -7.20 -6.37
CA TRP A 28 3.05 -6.80 -7.56
C TRP A 28 2.22 -7.92 -8.15
N ASP A 29 2.65 -9.18 -8.02
CA ASP A 29 1.85 -10.33 -8.47
C ASP A 29 0.53 -10.42 -7.69
N THR A 30 0.58 -10.16 -6.37
CA THR A 30 -0.62 -10.11 -5.53
C THR A 30 -1.55 -8.98 -5.98
N LEU A 31 -1.00 -7.79 -6.24
CA LEU A 31 -1.80 -6.62 -6.62
C LEU A 31 -2.32 -6.68 -8.07
N GLN A 32 -1.66 -7.40 -8.96
CA GLN A 32 -2.10 -7.52 -10.36
C GLN A 32 -3.11 -8.66 -10.57
N ASP A 33 -3.28 -9.56 -9.58
CA ASP A 33 -4.38 -10.52 -9.54
C ASP A 33 -5.71 -9.86 -9.14
N VAL A 34 -6.17 -8.96 -10.01
CA VAL A 34 -7.41 -8.19 -9.84
C VAL A 34 -8.23 -8.24 -11.13
N PRO A 35 -9.45 -8.80 -11.10
CA PRO A 35 -10.38 -8.70 -12.22
C PRO A 35 -10.81 -7.25 -12.47
N PHE A 36 -11.16 -6.94 -13.71
CA PHE A 36 -11.65 -5.62 -14.10
C PHE A 36 -13.09 -5.68 -14.61
N ARG A 37 -13.80 -4.58 -14.45
CA ARG A 37 -15.05 -4.30 -15.16
C ARG A 37 -14.88 -3.04 -15.99
N GLU A 38 -15.39 -3.06 -17.21
CA GLU A 38 -15.43 -1.87 -18.05
C GLU A 38 -16.71 -1.08 -17.74
N ALA A 39 -16.61 0.25 -17.65
CA ALA A 39 -17.77 1.12 -17.51
C ALA A 39 -17.56 2.44 -18.26
N PHE A 40 -18.66 2.95 -18.84
CA PHE A 40 -18.67 4.27 -19.48
C PHE A 40 -18.64 5.37 -18.43
N VAL A 41 -17.71 6.31 -18.57
CA VAL A 41 -17.50 7.44 -17.66
C VAL A 41 -17.81 8.72 -18.41
N LYS A 42 -18.92 9.34 -18.03
CA LYS A 42 -19.49 10.49 -18.74
C LYS A 42 -18.55 11.70 -18.73
N GLU A 43 -17.82 11.88 -17.64
CA GLU A 43 -16.88 12.97 -17.40
C GLU A 43 -15.74 13.00 -18.43
N ILE A 44 -15.32 11.83 -18.93
CA ILE A 44 -14.27 11.71 -19.95
C ILE A 44 -14.81 11.28 -21.32
N GLY A 45 -16.12 11.06 -21.44
CA GLY A 45 -16.77 10.64 -22.69
C GLY A 45 -16.29 9.28 -23.23
N GLY A 46 -15.84 8.37 -22.37
CA GLY A 46 -15.21 7.11 -22.79
C GLY A 46 -15.35 5.98 -21.77
N TYR A 47 -14.81 4.81 -22.11
CA TYR A 47 -14.82 3.64 -21.23
C TYR A 47 -13.54 3.58 -20.39
N MET A 48 -13.69 3.13 -19.14
CA MET A 48 -12.56 2.84 -18.25
C MET A 48 -12.71 1.47 -17.59
N LEU A 49 -11.55 0.88 -17.30
CA LEU A 49 -11.43 -0.30 -16.46
C LEU A 49 -11.49 0.12 -14.98
N PHE A 50 -12.36 -0.52 -14.23
CA PHE A 50 -12.45 -0.39 -12.78
C PHE A 50 -12.06 -1.73 -12.13
N PRO A 51 -11.31 -1.71 -11.02
CA PRO A 51 -10.90 -2.93 -10.37
C PRO A 51 -12.08 -3.53 -9.61
N ASN A 52 -12.16 -4.86 -9.62
CA ASN A 52 -13.03 -5.62 -8.74
C ASN A 52 -12.14 -6.36 -7.73
N PHE A 53 -11.85 -5.71 -6.59
CA PHE A 53 -10.90 -6.25 -5.64
C PHE A 53 -11.39 -7.57 -5.04
N THR A 54 -10.52 -8.58 -5.12
CA THR A 54 -10.75 -9.90 -4.55
C THR A 54 -10.83 -9.83 -3.02
N PRO A 55 -11.44 -10.82 -2.34
CA PRO A 55 -11.43 -10.87 -0.88
C PRO A 55 -10.02 -10.84 -0.28
N ALA A 56 -9.02 -11.38 -0.99
CA ALA A 56 -7.63 -11.33 -0.57
C ALA A 56 -7.08 -9.90 -0.57
N LEU A 57 -7.32 -9.15 -1.65
CA LEU A 57 -6.90 -7.74 -1.75
C LEU A 57 -7.64 -6.87 -0.72
N LYS A 58 -8.94 -7.09 -0.53
CA LYS A 58 -9.74 -6.35 0.46
C LYS A 58 -9.24 -6.52 1.90
N LYS A 59 -8.58 -7.65 2.23
CA LYS A 59 -7.95 -7.85 3.55
C LYS A 59 -6.71 -6.98 3.77
N LEU A 60 -6.08 -6.50 2.69
CA LEU A 60 -4.93 -5.60 2.75
C LEU A 60 -5.36 -4.13 2.91
N ASP A 61 -6.61 -3.80 2.57
CA ASP A 61 -7.10 -2.43 2.70
C ASP A 61 -7.02 -1.94 4.15
N GLY A 62 -6.47 -0.75 4.31
CA GLY A 62 -6.21 -0.12 5.60
C GLY A 62 -5.09 -0.74 6.43
N LYS A 63 -4.39 -1.79 5.95
CA LYS A 63 -3.23 -2.37 6.64
C LYS A 63 -1.96 -1.60 6.35
N ILE A 64 -0.99 -1.68 7.27
CA ILE A 64 0.37 -1.22 6.98
C ILE A 64 1.05 -2.29 6.13
N VAL A 65 1.38 -1.93 4.90
CA VAL A 65 2.05 -2.83 3.95
C VAL A 65 3.44 -2.31 3.62
N ARG A 66 4.33 -3.20 3.20
CA ARG A 66 5.61 -2.88 2.57
C ARG A 66 5.60 -3.40 1.13
N ILE A 67 5.97 -2.55 0.20
CA ILE A 67 6.09 -2.89 -1.22
C ILE A 67 7.37 -2.24 -1.79
N GLU A 68 7.88 -2.82 -2.87
CA GLU A 68 9.05 -2.32 -3.59
C GLU A 68 8.76 -2.19 -5.08
N GLY A 69 9.42 -1.25 -5.75
CA GLY A 69 9.20 -0.99 -7.17
C GLY A 69 10.04 0.16 -7.69
N TYR A 70 9.80 0.52 -8.95
CA TYR A 70 10.49 1.60 -9.64
C TYR A 70 9.78 2.92 -9.40
N VAL A 71 10.51 3.92 -8.92
CA VAL A 71 9.98 5.25 -8.65
C VAL A 71 9.79 6.01 -9.96
N VAL A 72 8.65 6.70 -10.10
CA VAL A 72 8.38 7.69 -11.15
C VAL A 72 7.88 8.98 -10.48
N PRO A 73 8.75 9.99 -10.31
CA PRO A 73 8.35 11.28 -9.76
C PRO A 73 7.43 12.02 -10.75
N PHE A 74 6.24 12.43 -10.32
CA PHE A 74 5.32 13.20 -11.15
C PHE A 74 4.84 14.51 -10.48
N ASP A 75 4.90 14.57 -9.15
CA ASP A 75 4.55 15.77 -8.39
C ASP A 75 5.81 16.61 -8.10
N LYS A 76 5.74 17.90 -8.45
CA LYS A 76 6.84 18.85 -8.27
C LYS A 76 7.10 19.19 -6.81
N THR A 77 6.12 19.05 -5.92
CA THR A 77 6.30 19.31 -4.48
C THR A 77 7.09 18.18 -3.79
N GLY A 78 7.15 17.01 -4.42
CA GLY A 78 7.75 15.81 -3.85
C GLY A 78 6.89 15.18 -2.75
N ALA A 79 5.63 15.57 -2.58
CA ALA A 79 4.69 14.96 -1.65
C ALA A 79 4.13 13.64 -2.19
N LYS A 80 4.07 13.49 -3.52
CA LYS A 80 3.60 12.28 -4.18
C LYS A 80 4.61 11.75 -5.20
N ILE A 81 4.70 10.44 -5.31
CA ILE A 81 5.38 9.75 -6.42
C ILE A 81 4.51 8.60 -6.89
N ALA A 82 4.73 8.13 -8.12
CA ALA A 82 4.22 6.83 -8.53
C ALA A 82 5.28 5.76 -8.24
N LEU A 83 4.84 4.58 -7.82
CA LEU A 83 5.65 3.38 -7.73
C LEU A 83 5.12 2.39 -8.75
N SER A 84 6.00 1.88 -9.62
CA SER A 84 5.63 0.95 -10.67
C SER A 84 6.22 -0.43 -10.44
N ALA A 85 5.49 -1.45 -10.87
CA ALA A 85 5.96 -2.82 -10.98
C ALA A 85 7.14 -2.97 -11.96
N ASN A 86 7.21 -2.10 -12.98
CA ASN A 86 8.17 -2.18 -14.08
C ASN A 86 8.99 -0.89 -14.18
N SER A 87 10.15 -0.97 -14.85
CA SER A 87 10.89 0.24 -15.21
C SER A 87 10.08 1.15 -16.12
N TYR A 88 10.45 2.42 -16.19
CA TYR A 88 9.72 3.46 -16.91
C TYR A 88 9.45 3.06 -18.36
N ALA A 89 10.45 2.51 -19.06
CA ALA A 89 10.34 2.06 -20.44
C ALA A 89 9.30 0.95 -20.70
N ALA A 90 8.78 0.31 -19.65
CA ALA A 90 7.79 -0.77 -19.67
C ALA A 90 6.58 -0.53 -18.74
N CYS A 91 6.44 0.67 -18.15
CA CYS A 91 5.42 0.94 -17.15
C CYS A 91 4.07 1.38 -17.74
N PHE A 92 3.10 1.57 -16.83
CA PHE A 92 1.76 2.10 -17.12
C PHE A 92 1.79 3.41 -17.93
N PHE A 93 2.66 4.36 -17.55
CA PHE A 93 2.75 5.66 -18.22
C PHE A 93 3.26 5.58 -19.67
N CYS A 94 3.94 4.49 -20.04
CA CYS A 94 4.39 4.23 -21.41
C CYS A 94 3.42 3.34 -22.19
N GLY A 95 2.24 3.01 -21.63
CA GLY A 95 1.22 2.20 -22.29
C GLY A 95 1.55 0.72 -22.42
N LYS A 96 2.58 0.22 -21.73
CA LYS A 96 3.04 -1.18 -21.82
C LYS A 96 2.59 -2.06 -20.66
N ALA A 97 1.95 -1.48 -19.64
CA ALA A 97 1.42 -2.21 -18.48
C ALA A 97 0.07 -1.63 -18.06
N GLY A 98 -0.73 -2.45 -17.37
CA GLY A 98 -2.10 -2.10 -16.96
C GLY A 98 -2.17 -1.22 -15.70
N PRO A 99 -3.35 -0.66 -15.39
CA PRO A 99 -3.54 0.24 -14.24
C PRO A 99 -3.29 -0.42 -12.87
N ALA A 100 -3.31 -1.76 -12.79
CA ALA A 100 -2.95 -2.50 -11.57
C ALA A 100 -1.42 -2.59 -11.31
N SER A 101 -0.58 -2.17 -12.27
CA SER A 101 0.89 -2.24 -12.16
C SER A 101 1.54 -0.94 -11.65
N VAL A 102 0.74 -0.05 -11.07
CA VAL A 102 1.18 1.25 -10.56
C VAL A 102 0.38 1.62 -9.32
N MET A 103 1.01 2.34 -8.39
CA MET A 103 0.34 2.91 -7.22
C MET A 103 0.85 4.31 -6.92
N THR A 104 0.00 5.09 -6.26
CA THR A 104 0.40 6.37 -5.68
C THR A 104 1.10 6.13 -4.35
N ILE A 105 2.24 6.78 -4.13
CA ILE A 105 2.89 6.85 -2.82
C ILE A 105 2.70 8.28 -2.31
N ASN A 106 1.82 8.45 -1.32
CA ASN A 106 1.67 9.71 -0.60
C ASN A 106 2.70 9.73 0.53
N LEU A 107 3.80 10.45 0.32
CA LEU A 107 4.94 10.48 1.24
C LEU A 107 4.56 11.21 2.52
N LYS A 108 4.98 10.64 3.67
CA LYS A 108 4.81 11.30 4.97
C LYS A 108 5.61 12.59 5.09
N VAL A 109 6.78 12.63 4.45
CA VAL A 109 7.65 13.80 4.36
C VAL A 109 7.99 14.02 2.89
N PRO A 110 7.72 15.20 2.31
CA PRO A 110 8.04 15.47 0.90
C PRO A 110 9.53 15.27 0.59
N ASN A 111 9.84 14.71 -0.58
CA ASN A 111 11.21 14.48 -1.03
C ASN A 111 11.33 14.61 -2.56
N THR A 112 11.99 15.67 -3.01
CA THR A 112 12.23 15.96 -4.42
C THR A 112 13.47 15.26 -5.01
N LYS A 113 14.19 14.47 -4.21
CA LYS A 113 15.44 13.79 -4.64
C LYS A 113 15.21 12.45 -5.32
N TYR A 114 13.98 11.94 -5.34
CA TYR A 114 13.66 10.73 -6.07
C TYR A 114 13.87 10.93 -7.57
N ARG A 115 14.38 9.89 -8.23
CA ARG A 115 14.60 9.88 -9.67
C ARG A 115 13.86 8.70 -10.30
N THR A 116 13.45 8.88 -11.55
CA THR A 116 12.86 7.82 -12.36
C THR A 116 13.76 6.57 -12.34
N ASP A 117 13.13 5.41 -12.26
CA ASP A 117 13.76 4.08 -12.23
C ASP A 117 14.63 3.76 -11.00
N GLN A 118 14.61 4.59 -9.97
CA GLN A 118 15.15 4.18 -8.67
C GLN A 118 14.30 3.05 -8.10
N TYR A 119 14.89 1.87 -7.91
CA TYR A 119 14.23 0.78 -7.21
C TYR A 119 14.25 1.03 -5.69
N ARG A 120 13.07 1.15 -5.08
CA ARG A 120 12.93 1.55 -3.67
C ARG A 120 11.83 0.74 -3.01
N SER A 121 11.95 0.57 -1.70
CA SER A 121 10.90 -0.02 -0.86
C SER A 121 10.26 1.04 0.02
N PHE A 122 8.93 1.00 0.12
CA PHE A 122 8.12 1.89 0.92
C PHE A 122 7.22 1.09 1.84
N LYS A 123 6.98 1.62 3.04
CA LYS A 123 5.92 1.15 3.93
C LYS A 123 4.90 2.26 4.17
N GLY A 124 3.63 1.90 4.31
CA GLY A 124 2.57 2.84 4.61
C GLY A 124 1.21 2.15 4.68
N LYS A 125 0.14 2.91 4.89
CA LYS A 125 -1.22 2.36 4.94
C LYS A 125 -1.76 2.19 3.54
N LEU A 126 -2.05 0.96 3.12
CA LEU A 126 -2.68 0.72 1.82
C LEU A 126 -4.12 1.22 1.84
N ARG A 127 -4.53 1.93 0.80
CA ARG A 127 -5.90 2.29 0.50
C ARG A 127 -6.24 1.79 -0.90
N LEU A 128 -7.32 1.04 -0.99
CA LEU A 128 -7.90 0.56 -2.25
C LEU A 128 -8.87 1.60 -2.82
N ASN A 129 -8.85 1.78 -4.13
CA ASN A 129 -9.74 2.69 -4.85
C ASN A 129 -10.46 1.97 -5.99
N GLU A 130 -11.79 1.84 -5.87
CA GLU A 130 -12.66 1.18 -6.87
C GLU A 130 -13.45 2.18 -7.73
N LYS A 131 -13.37 3.49 -7.44
CA LYS A 131 -14.38 4.46 -7.91
C LYS A 131 -13.83 5.80 -8.38
N ASP A 132 -12.82 6.35 -7.70
CA ASP A 132 -12.29 7.67 -8.04
C ASP A 132 -11.39 7.58 -9.27
N VAL A 133 -11.85 8.17 -10.37
CA VAL A 133 -11.16 8.14 -11.67
C VAL A 133 -9.90 8.99 -11.69
N ASN A 134 -9.69 9.84 -10.69
CA ASN A 134 -8.51 10.71 -10.59
C ASN A 134 -7.38 10.08 -9.77
N GLU A 135 -7.58 8.89 -9.22
CA GLU A 135 -6.63 8.17 -8.38
C GLU A 135 -6.33 6.79 -8.97
N PHE A 136 -5.13 6.27 -8.74
CA PHE A 136 -4.82 4.88 -9.08
C PHE A 136 -5.60 3.91 -8.21
N TYR A 137 -5.60 2.63 -8.57
CA TYR A 137 -6.29 1.58 -7.80
C TYR A 137 -5.73 1.41 -6.39
N TYR A 138 -4.44 1.71 -6.23
CA TYR A 138 -3.69 1.54 -5.00
C TYR A 138 -3.04 2.84 -4.60
N ILE A 139 -3.22 3.22 -3.34
CA ILE A 139 -2.58 4.39 -2.74
C ILE A 139 -1.92 3.95 -1.44
N LEU A 140 -0.64 4.27 -1.27
CA LEU A 140 0.09 4.06 -0.04
C LEU A 140 0.15 5.38 0.74
N GLU A 141 -0.67 5.49 1.77
CA GLU A 141 -0.82 6.69 2.59
C GLU A 141 0.25 6.78 3.68
N GLY A 142 0.75 7.99 3.92
CA GLY A 142 1.73 8.27 4.97
C GLY A 142 3.02 7.46 4.79
N ALA A 143 3.45 7.29 3.55
CA ALA A 143 4.51 6.37 3.20
C ALA A 143 5.89 6.86 3.64
N GLU A 144 6.69 5.92 4.15
CA GLU A 144 8.09 6.11 4.51
C GLU A 144 8.96 5.15 3.68
N GLN A 145 10.07 5.65 3.13
CA GLN A 145 11.04 4.77 2.48
C GLN A 145 11.69 3.87 3.53
N VAL A 146 11.70 2.56 3.27
CA VAL A 146 12.45 1.60 4.08
C VAL A 146 13.87 1.55 3.54
N LYS A 147 14.85 1.83 4.41
CA LYS A 147 16.26 1.59 4.07
C LYS A 147 16.48 0.08 4.04
N GLN A 148 17.18 -0.38 3.00
CA GLN A 148 17.71 -1.75 2.97
C GLN A 148 18.75 -1.92 4.07
#